data_AF-A0A943JLC2-F1
#
_entry.id   AF-A0A943JLC2-F1
#
_cell.length_a   1.000
_cell.length_b   1.000
_cell.length_c   1.000
_cell.angle_alpha   90.00
_cell.angle_beta   90.00
_cell.angle_gamma   90.00
#
_symmetry.space_group_name_H-M   'P 1'
#
loop_
_entity.id
_entity.type
_entity.pdbx_description
1 polymer ?
#
loop_
_entity_poly.entity_id
_entity_poly.type
_entity_poly.pdbx_seq_one_letter_code
_entity_poly.pdbx_strand_id
1 'polypeptide(L)'
;MIFDELKPKKNVLLSEMNDNDLKYIITLINSFYLQLRNQIKIDSNSTFGLEVEFNSNSRQDFTIFDLSEEFNSKHFKTFSATQDCEKVEVNSGILRNQIKTWKSIKEVLDIVKSYGTIAENCSGHVNIGTQILGDDNKTWLNFVLLWASYEDIIFRFTSGEFKSIRLRANYYAKPVAYKYKEFFEQIQESLKTNPLLLKEYDTKTFIYKINTLFTRYFGPVDRYTSVNLFRATNPKKCEFANVIEFRCPNASLDAVIWQNNINFFIKFLNYCKRHDFDYETILKRLIAVKKCSILEYNEINLKKAIELGDLIFDNNLDKVYFLRQYIKSFTTSRNEREKAKQFTINS
;
A
#
# COMPACT_ATOMS: atom_id res chain seq x y z
N MET A 1 -0.75 11.00 -26.90
CA MET A 1 -0.75 10.02 -25.79
C MET A 1 -0.27 10.73 -24.51
N ILE A 2 -0.67 10.32 -23.30
CA ILE A 2 -0.30 11.04 -22.05
C ILE A 2 1.21 11.35 -21.92
N PHE A 3 2.08 10.47 -22.41
CA PHE A 3 3.54 10.64 -22.33
C PHE A 3 4.14 11.54 -23.42
N ASP A 4 3.33 12.01 -24.36
CA ASP A 4 3.70 13.09 -25.26
C ASP A 4 3.72 14.42 -24.49
N GLU A 5 2.74 14.61 -23.61
CA GLU A 5 2.58 15.77 -22.72
C GLU A 5 3.46 15.66 -21.46
N LEU A 6 3.40 14.52 -20.77
CA LEU A 6 4.16 14.26 -19.55
C LEU A 6 5.29 13.29 -19.82
N LYS A 7 6.47 13.79 -20.22
CA LYS A 7 7.62 12.91 -20.49
C LYS A 7 7.89 11.97 -19.30
N PRO A 8 7.96 10.63 -19.48
CA PRO A 8 7.92 9.66 -18.37
C PRO A 8 8.99 9.87 -17.29
N LYS A 9 10.19 10.29 -17.70
CA LYS A 9 11.36 10.46 -16.81
C LYS A 9 11.44 11.85 -16.15
N LYS A 10 10.60 12.81 -16.56
CA LYS A 10 10.53 14.13 -15.93
C LYS A 10 9.69 14.05 -14.65
N ASN A 11 9.81 15.04 -13.78
CA ASN A 11 9.04 15.13 -12.54
C ASN A 11 8.27 16.46 -12.51
N VAL A 12 7.15 16.51 -13.22
CA VAL A 12 6.31 17.72 -13.27
C VAL A 12 5.44 17.76 -12.01
N LEU A 13 5.37 18.91 -11.34
CA LEU A 13 4.49 19.14 -10.20
C LEU A 13 3.08 19.41 -10.72
N LEU A 14 2.22 18.39 -10.68
CA LEU A 14 0.86 18.48 -11.20
C LEU A 14 -0.01 19.41 -10.36
N SER A 15 0.32 19.56 -9.06
CA SER A 15 -0.32 20.49 -8.13
C SER A 15 -0.08 21.97 -8.47
N GLU A 16 0.96 22.28 -9.26
CA GLU A 16 1.31 23.64 -9.67
C GLU A 16 0.76 24.00 -11.06
N MET A 17 0.12 23.06 -11.75
CA MET A 17 -0.52 23.32 -13.04
C MET A 17 -1.73 24.24 -12.88
N ASN A 18 -1.99 25.07 -13.88
CA ASN A 18 -3.27 25.78 -13.95
C ASN A 18 -4.43 24.79 -14.19
N ASP A 19 -5.64 25.22 -13.85
CA ASP A 19 -6.83 24.37 -13.86
C ASP A 19 -7.14 23.76 -15.23
N ASN A 20 -6.87 24.47 -16.33
CA ASN A 20 -7.19 23.99 -17.67
C ASN A 20 -6.22 22.88 -18.09
N ASP A 21 -4.92 23.10 -17.90
CA ASP A 21 -3.90 22.10 -18.19
C ASP A 21 -4.07 20.88 -17.30
N LEU A 22 -4.34 21.09 -16.02
CA LEU A 22 -4.57 20.00 -15.08
C LEU A 22 -5.78 19.16 -15.49
N LYS A 23 -6.91 19.78 -15.84
CA LYS A 23 -8.10 19.06 -16.35
C LYS A 23 -7.75 18.24 -17.59
N TYR A 24 -7.03 18.84 -18.54
CA TYR A 24 -6.61 18.15 -19.76
C TYR A 24 -5.73 16.92 -19.45
N ILE A 25 -4.72 17.08 -18.60
CA ILE A 25 -3.84 16.00 -18.16
C ILE A 25 -4.63 14.89 -17.45
N ILE A 26 -5.58 15.26 -16.58
CA ILE A 26 -6.41 14.30 -15.86
C ILE A 26 -7.32 13.50 -16.81
N THR A 27 -7.87 14.13 -17.85
CA THR A 27 -8.61 13.43 -18.91
C THR A 27 -7.73 12.40 -19.62
N LEU A 28 -6.50 12.79 -19.99
CA LEU A 28 -5.54 11.88 -20.61
C LEU A 28 -5.18 10.72 -19.67
N ILE A 29 -4.91 10.99 -18.39
CA ILE A 29 -4.65 9.95 -17.38
C ILE A 29 -5.83 8.99 -17.30
N ASN A 30 -7.07 9.46 -17.23
CA ASN A 30 -8.23 8.58 -17.10
C ASN A 30 -8.42 7.64 -18.31
N SER A 31 -7.92 8.03 -19.49
CA SER A 31 -7.92 7.20 -20.70
C SER A 31 -6.75 6.21 -20.81
N PHE A 32 -5.72 6.36 -19.97
CA PHE A 32 -4.50 5.57 -20.04
C PHE A 32 -4.71 4.15 -19.51
N TYR A 33 -4.06 3.16 -20.12
CA TYR A 33 -4.07 1.77 -19.65
C TYR A 33 -2.74 1.41 -18.98
N LEU A 34 -2.82 0.89 -17.76
CA LEU A 34 -1.67 0.42 -17.00
C LEU A 34 -1.18 -0.92 -17.56
N GLN A 35 0.13 -1.11 -17.56
CA GLN A 35 0.77 -2.33 -18.02
C GLN A 35 1.72 -2.85 -16.94
N LEU A 36 1.94 -4.16 -16.93
CA LEU A 36 2.94 -4.75 -16.06
C LEU A 36 4.32 -4.32 -16.57
N ARG A 37 5.08 -3.62 -15.73
CA ARG A 37 6.42 -3.15 -16.08
C ARG A 37 7.43 -4.24 -15.79
N ASN A 38 8.44 -4.39 -16.64
CA ASN A 38 9.54 -5.33 -16.40
C ASN A 38 10.31 -4.99 -15.12
N GLN A 39 10.40 -3.71 -14.78
CA GLN A 39 11.00 -3.22 -13.53
C GLN A 39 10.34 -1.91 -13.13
N ILE A 40 10.34 -1.62 -11.83
CA ILE A 40 9.97 -0.33 -11.26
C ILE A 40 11.24 0.38 -10.73
N LYS A 41 11.24 1.71 -10.63
CA LYS A 41 12.44 2.46 -10.19
C LYS A 41 12.48 2.55 -8.66
N ILE A 42 12.90 1.47 -7.99
CA ILE A 42 13.07 1.40 -6.53
C ILE A 42 14.48 0.98 -6.13
N ASP A 43 14.88 1.26 -4.89
CA ASP A 43 16.17 0.85 -4.31
C ASP A 43 16.32 -0.69 -4.32
N SER A 44 17.49 -1.19 -4.73
CA SER A 44 17.83 -2.62 -4.78
C SER A 44 17.73 -3.33 -3.42
N ASN A 45 17.88 -2.58 -2.32
CA ASN A 45 17.78 -3.09 -0.95
C ASN A 45 16.32 -3.20 -0.46
N SER A 46 15.36 -2.65 -1.21
CA SER A 46 13.94 -2.79 -0.90
C SER A 46 13.48 -4.23 -1.13
N THR A 47 12.83 -4.81 -0.12
CA THR A 47 12.20 -6.12 -0.23
C THR A 47 10.71 -5.99 0.00
N PHE A 48 9.97 -6.89 -0.65
CA PHE A 48 8.53 -6.95 -0.49
C PHE A 48 8.03 -8.39 -0.50
N GLY A 49 6.81 -8.59 -0.01
CA GLY A 49 6.03 -9.80 -0.15
C GLY A 49 4.55 -9.45 -0.32
N LEU A 50 3.77 -10.43 -0.75
CA LEU A 50 2.33 -10.29 -0.97
C LEU A 50 1.59 -11.49 -0.40
N GLU A 51 0.38 -11.21 0.08
CA GLU A 51 -0.59 -12.21 0.55
C GLU A 51 -1.88 -11.95 -0.24
N VAL A 52 -2.36 -12.96 -0.96
CA VAL A 52 -3.54 -12.86 -1.84
C VAL A 52 -4.56 -13.89 -1.40
N GLU A 53 -5.66 -13.42 -0.83
CA GLU A 53 -6.78 -14.29 -0.52
C GLU A 53 -7.73 -14.42 -1.71
N PHE A 54 -8.30 -15.61 -1.89
CA PHE A 54 -9.34 -15.89 -2.87
C PHE A 54 -10.29 -17.00 -2.40
N ASN A 55 -11.50 -17.02 -2.94
CA ASN A 55 -12.45 -18.11 -2.72
C ASN A 55 -12.23 -19.18 -3.80
N SER A 56 -12.00 -20.42 -3.37
CA SER A 56 -11.84 -21.54 -4.30
C SER A 56 -13.14 -21.89 -5.04
N ASN A 57 -13.00 -22.32 -6.29
CA ASN A 57 -14.06 -22.92 -7.10
C ASN A 57 -14.36 -24.38 -6.70
N SER A 58 -13.48 -25.01 -5.93
CA SER A 58 -13.57 -26.40 -5.48
C SER A 58 -13.35 -26.49 -3.96
N ARG A 59 -13.19 -27.72 -3.45
CA ARG A 59 -12.88 -27.91 -2.03
C ARG A 59 -11.48 -27.33 -1.75
N GLN A 60 -11.36 -26.55 -0.69
CA GLN A 60 -10.14 -25.78 -0.38
C GLN A 60 -8.91 -26.65 -0.19
N ASP A 61 -9.04 -27.80 0.48
CA ASP A 61 -7.94 -28.75 0.66
C ASP A 61 -7.37 -29.25 -0.69
N PHE A 62 -8.25 -29.53 -1.66
CA PHE A 62 -7.82 -29.91 -3.01
C PHE A 62 -7.13 -28.75 -3.72
N THR A 63 -7.67 -27.54 -3.60
CA THR A 63 -7.04 -26.35 -4.18
C THR A 63 -5.66 -26.09 -3.63
N ILE A 64 -5.46 -26.26 -2.33
CA ILE A 64 -4.14 -26.07 -1.69
C ILE A 64 -3.16 -27.14 -2.16
N PHE A 65 -3.61 -28.40 -2.23
CA PHE A 65 -2.81 -29.49 -2.77
C PHE A 65 -2.40 -29.21 -4.22
N ASP A 66 -3.37 -28.88 -5.08
CA ASP A 66 -3.14 -28.61 -6.50
C ASP A 66 -2.20 -27.41 -6.71
N LEU A 67 -2.42 -26.30 -5.99
CA LEU A 67 -1.54 -25.14 -6.03
C LEU A 67 -0.12 -25.47 -5.55
N SER A 68 0.02 -26.31 -4.52
CA SER A 68 1.32 -26.73 -4.02
C SER A 68 2.06 -27.56 -5.08
N GLU A 69 1.39 -28.48 -5.76
CA GLU A 69 1.94 -29.27 -6.86
C GLU A 69 2.31 -28.39 -8.07
N GLU A 70 1.45 -27.43 -8.43
CA GLU A 70 1.73 -26.45 -9.49
C GLU A 70 2.95 -25.59 -9.18
N PHE A 71 3.05 -25.07 -7.95
CA PHE A 71 4.18 -24.23 -7.54
C PHE A 71 5.48 -25.03 -7.48
N ASN A 72 5.43 -26.29 -7.01
CA ASN A 72 6.58 -27.18 -7.00
C ASN A 72 7.07 -27.51 -8.41
N SER A 73 6.17 -27.93 -9.30
CA SER A 73 6.47 -28.32 -10.69
C SER A 73 7.01 -27.15 -11.52
N LYS A 74 6.50 -25.93 -11.31
CA LYS A 74 6.98 -24.70 -11.97
C LYS A 74 8.12 -24.01 -11.23
N HIS A 75 8.63 -24.62 -10.16
CA HIS A 75 9.74 -24.12 -9.33
C HIS A 75 9.50 -22.74 -8.68
N PHE A 76 8.26 -22.40 -8.34
CA PHE A 76 7.89 -21.22 -7.56
C PHE A 76 8.13 -21.41 -6.06
N LYS A 77 9.36 -21.73 -5.66
CA LYS A 77 9.74 -22.04 -4.26
C LYS A 77 9.51 -20.91 -3.26
N THR A 78 9.31 -19.69 -3.74
CA THR A 78 8.99 -18.52 -2.91
C THR A 78 7.49 -18.32 -2.72
N PHE A 79 6.63 -19.20 -3.22
CA PHE A 79 5.18 -19.08 -3.07
C PHE A 79 4.64 -20.33 -2.39
N SER A 80 3.62 -20.13 -1.55
CA SER A 80 2.92 -21.21 -0.87
C SER A 80 1.44 -20.86 -0.75
N ALA A 81 0.59 -21.88 -0.74
CA ALA A 81 -0.83 -21.74 -0.46
C ALA A 81 -1.12 -22.22 0.96
N THR A 82 -1.93 -21.45 1.69
CA THR A 82 -2.43 -21.77 3.03
C THR A 82 -3.94 -21.60 3.06
N GLN A 83 -4.59 -22.14 4.08
CA GLN A 83 -6.01 -21.90 4.36
C GLN A 83 -6.14 -20.93 5.53
N ASP A 84 -6.96 -19.90 5.38
CA ASP A 84 -7.42 -19.09 6.51
C ASP A 84 -8.96 -19.13 6.58
N CYS A 85 -9.47 -19.83 7.58
CA CYS A 85 -10.88 -20.16 7.75
C CYS A 85 -11.53 -20.70 6.46
N GLU A 86 -12.30 -19.85 5.77
CA GLU A 86 -13.09 -20.17 4.59
C GLU A 86 -12.43 -19.69 3.28
N LYS A 87 -11.14 -19.34 3.28
CA LYS A 87 -10.42 -18.82 2.11
C LYS A 87 -9.09 -19.53 1.90
N VAL A 88 -8.65 -19.57 0.65
CA VAL A 88 -7.26 -19.94 0.31
C VAL A 88 -6.45 -18.64 0.22
N GLU A 89 -5.27 -18.63 0.82
CA GLU A 89 -4.34 -17.51 0.80
C GLU A 89 -3.03 -17.95 0.13
N VAL A 90 -2.62 -17.23 -0.92
CA VAL A 90 -1.31 -17.40 -1.53
C VAL A 90 -0.36 -16.37 -0.97
N ASN A 91 0.70 -16.87 -0.36
CA ASN A 91 1.74 -16.10 0.29
C ASN A 91 3.03 -16.13 -0.52
N SER A 92 3.73 -15.00 -0.60
CA SER A 92 5.11 -14.98 -1.09
C SER A 92 6.11 -14.91 0.06
N GLY A 93 7.29 -15.50 -0.15
CA GLY A 93 8.51 -15.22 0.59
C GLY A 93 9.06 -13.83 0.25
N ILE A 94 10.35 -13.63 0.50
CA ILE A 94 11.02 -12.34 0.25
C ILE A 94 11.27 -12.17 -1.25
N LEU A 95 10.64 -11.16 -1.85
CA LEU A 95 10.80 -10.77 -3.24
C LEU A 95 11.62 -9.49 -3.37
N ARG A 96 12.18 -9.27 -4.57
CA ARG A 96 12.98 -8.10 -4.95
C ARG A 96 12.55 -7.59 -6.32
N ASN A 97 12.81 -6.33 -6.63
CA ASN A 97 12.48 -5.75 -7.93
C ASN A 97 13.40 -6.28 -9.03
N GLN A 98 12.99 -7.38 -9.65
CA GLN A 98 13.68 -8.05 -10.74
C GLN A 98 12.65 -8.49 -11.79
N ILE A 99 13.06 -8.56 -13.05
CA ILE A 99 12.17 -8.97 -14.16
C ILE A 99 11.53 -10.33 -13.87
N LYS A 100 12.34 -11.30 -13.41
CA LYS A 100 11.85 -12.63 -13.04
C LYS A 100 10.80 -12.60 -11.93
N THR A 101 10.90 -11.68 -10.98
CA THR A 101 9.93 -11.56 -9.88
C THR A 101 8.57 -11.14 -10.40
N TRP A 102 8.51 -10.12 -11.25
CA TRP A 102 7.24 -9.66 -11.82
C TRP A 102 6.61 -10.71 -12.75
N LYS A 103 7.43 -11.44 -13.50
CA LYS A 103 6.98 -12.59 -14.30
C LYS A 103 6.40 -13.70 -13.42
N SER A 104 7.09 -14.09 -12.35
CA SER A 104 6.59 -15.11 -11.41
C SER A 104 5.31 -14.67 -10.70
N ILE A 105 5.18 -13.40 -10.28
CA ILE A 105 3.94 -12.89 -9.69
C ILE A 105 2.79 -13.00 -10.70
N LYS A 106 3.00 -12.60 -11.95
CA LYS A 106 1.99 -12.72 -13.00
C LYS A 106 1.58 -14.17 -13.20
N GLU A 107 2.53 -15.07 -13.38
CA GLU A 107 2.28 -16.50 -13.61
C GLU A 107 1.55 -17.15 -12.42
N VAL A 108 1.95 -16.84 -11.18
CA VAL A 108 1.26 -17.33 -9.97
C VAL A 108 -0.17 -16.80 -9.91
N LEU A 109 -0.41 -15.52 -10.18
CA LEU A 109 -1.77 -14.98 -10.18
C LEU A 109 -2.62 -15.52 -11.33
N ASP A 110 -2.03 -15.80 -12.49
CA ASP A 110 -2.72 -16.44 -13.62
C ASP A 110 -3.11 -17.89 -13.28
N ILE A 111 -2.28 -18.62 -12.52
CA ILE A 111 -2.65 -19.92 -11.95
C ILE A 111 -3.79 -19.76 -10.94
N VAL A 112 -3.67 -18.84 -9.97
CA VAL A 112 -4.73 -18.65 -8.95
C VAL A 112 -6.09 -18.33 -9.58
N LYS A 113 -6.13 -17.58 -10.69
CA LYS A 113 -7.37 -17.32 -11.45
C LYS A 113 -8.08 -18.58 -11.93
N SER A 114 -7.38 -19.68 -12.24
CA SER A 114 -8.03 -20.92 -12.65
C SER A 114 -8.66 -21.67 -11.47
N TYR A 115 -8.22 -21.39 -10.24
CA TYR A 115 -8.67 -22.08 -9.04
C TYR A 115 -9.75 -21.33 -8.25
N GLY A 116 -9.97 -20.04 -8.51
CA GLY A 116 -10.98 -19.31 -7.78
C GLY A 116 -11.13 -17.84 -8.16
N THR A 117 -11.89 -17.13 -7.33
CA THR A 117 -12.28 -15.73 -7.58
C THR A 117 -12.12 -14.88 -6.32
N ILE A 118 -11.99 -13.56 -6.53
CA ILE A 118 -11.99 -12.59 -5.43
C ILE A 118 -13.44 -12.30 -5.02
N ALA A 119 -13.72 -12.50 -3.73
CA ALA A 119 -14.99 -12.19 -3.11
C ALA A 119 -14.84 -11.10 -2.03
N GLU A 120 -15.95 -10.67 -1.43
CA GLU A 120 -16.01 -9.58 -0.44
C GLU A 120 -15.20 -9.86 0.84
N ASN A 121 -15.04 -11.12 1.17
CA ASN A 121 -14.25 -11.58 2.31
C ASN A 121 -12.75 -11.66 2.01
N CYS A 122 -12.32 -11.52 0.75
CA CYS A 122 -10.93 -11.61 0.33
C CYS A 122 -10.20 -10.28 0.51
N SER A 123 -8.97 -10.34 0.98
CA SER A 123 -8.09 -9.22 1.22
C SER A 123 -6.71 -9.45 0.63
N GLY A 124 -6.01 -8.35 0.40
CA GLY A 124 -4.64 -8.37 -0.07
C GLY A 124 -3.75 -7.70 0.95
N HIS A 125 -2.59 -8.30 1.25
CA HIS A 125 -1.58 -7.67 2.10
C HIS A 125 -0.30 -7.41 1.30
N VAL A 126 0.32 -6.26 1.57
CA VAL A 126 1.68 -5.95 1.09
C VAL A 126 2.60 -5.88 2.30
N ASN A 127 3.65 -6.69 2.28
CA ASN A 127 4.67 -6.72 3.31
C ASN A 127 5.92 -6.01 2.79
N ILE A 128 6.40 -4.94 3.43
CA ILE A 128 7.65 -4.25 3.06
C ILE A 128 8.68 -4.42 4.18
N GLY A 129 9.91 -4.80 3.85
CA GLY A 129 10.98 -4.98 4.84
C GLY A 129 11.28 -3.68 5.61
N THR A 130 11.40 -3.75 6.94
CA THR A 130 11.57 -2.55 7.80
C THR A 130 12.87 -1.80 7.55
N GLN A 131 13.89 -2.45 6.96
CA GLN A 131 15.15 -1.82 6.58
C GLN A 131 14.97 -0.64 5.62
N ILE A 132 13.81 -0.55 4.93
CA ILE A 132 13.49 0.59 4.08
C ILE A 132 13.48 1.90 4.88
N LEU A 133 12.91 1.92 6.09
CA LEU A 133 12.87 3.09 6.98
C LEU A 133 14.16 3.22 7.81
N GLY A 134 14.81 2.11 8.14
CA GLY A 134 16.09 2.13 8.85
C GLY A 134 15.98 2.49 10.33
N ASP A 135 17.13 2.56 10.99
CA ASP A 135 17.27 2.76 12.44
C ASP A 135 17.28 4.25 12.82
N ASP A 136 16.20 4.97 12.49
CA ASP A 136 16.03 6.39 12.82
C ASP A 136 14.58 6.71 13.22
N ASN A 137 14.38 7.08 14.49
CA ASN A 137 13.07 7.45 15.03
C ASN A 137 12.41 8.63 14.32
N LYS A 138 13.19 9.56 13.77
CA LYS A 138 12.63 10.67 12.98
C LYS A 138 11.96 10.15 11.71
N THR A 139 12.59 9.19 11.04
CA THR A 139 12.02 8.54 9.85
C THR A 139 10.70 7.82 10.18
N TRP A 140 10.63 7.10 11.30
CA TRP A 140 9.39 6.44 11.74
C TRP A 140 8.30 7.43 12.15
N LEU A 141 8.67 8.56 12.77
CA LEU A 141 7.72 9.63 13.09
C LEU A 141 7.20 10.32 11.81
N ASN A 142 8.05 10.52 10.80
CA ASN A 142 7.64 11.00 9.48
C ASN A 142 6.65 10.04 8.82
N PHE A 143 6.86 8.72 8.94
CA PHE A 143 5.91 7.71 8.47
C PHE A 143 4.54 7.83 9.14
N VAL A 144 4.51 7.96 10.48
CA VAL A 144 3.26 8.18 11.23
C VAL A 144 2.53 9.43 10.73
N LEU A 145 3.25 10.55 10.59
CA LEU A 145 2.72 11.82 10.13
C LEU A 145 2.13 11.72 8.71
N LEU A 146 2.91 11.16 7.79
CA LEU A 146 2.50 11.03 6.38
C LEU A 146 1.31 10.08 6.24
N TRP A 147 1.33 8.94 6.93
CA TRP A 147 0.22 7.98 6.89
C TRP A 147 -1.07 8.61 7.43
N ALA A 148 -1.01 9.21 8.61
CA ALA A 148 -2.18 9.85 9.21
C ALA A 148 -2.79 10.92 8.29
N SER A 149 -1.93 11.67 7.61
CA SER A 149 -2.33 12.78 6.76
C SER A 149 -3.01 12.35 5.46
N TYR A 150 -2.75 11.14 4.96
CA TYR A 150 -3.19 10.68 3.63
C TYR A 150 -3.87 9.31 3.60
N GLU A 151 -4.24 8.74 4.76
CA GLU A 151 -4.82 7.39 4.83
C GLU A 151 -6.06 7.20 3.91
N ASP A 152 -6.91 8.21 3.78
CA ASP A 152 -8.04 8.24 2.85
C ASP A 152 -7.61 8.02 1.39
N ILE A 153 -6.55 8.70 0.96
CA ILE A 153 -5.98 8.55 -0.39
C ILE A 153 -5.40 7.15 -0.58
N ILE A 154 -4.72 6.63 0.45
CA ILE A 154 -4.10 5.31 0.43
C ILE A 154 -5.17 4.24 0.25
N PHE A 155 -6.22 4.22 1.09
CA PHE A 155 -7.30 3.24 1.00
C PHE A 155 -8.03 3.27 -0.35
N ARG A 156 -8.31 4.47 -0.88
CA ARG A 156 -8.93 4.58 -2.20
C ARG A 156 -8.01 4.06 -3.30
N PHE A 157 -6.71 4.34 -3.23
CA PHE A 157 -5.74 3.83 -4.20
C PHE A 157 -5.61 2.29 -4.11
N THR A 158 -5.51 1.74 -2.91
CA THR A 158 -5.24 0.30 -2.68
C THR A 158 -6.47 -0.59 -2.83
N SER A 159 -7.67 -0.03 -2.92
CA SER A 159 -8.84 -0.77 -3.44
C SER A 159 -8.69 -1.16 -4.92
N GLY A 160 -7.62 -0.71 -5.60
CA GLY A 160 -7.16 -1.28 -6.85
C GLY A 160 -8.16 -1.11 -7.99
N GLU A 161 -8.60 -2.23 -8.56
CA GLU A 161 -9.61 -2.26 -9.63
C GLU A 161 -11.07 -2.06 -9.13
N PHE A 162 -11.31 -2.09 -7.82
CA PHE A 162 -12.65 -1.97 -7.23
C PHE A 162 -13.04 -0.52 -6.99
N LYS A 163 -14.32 -0.18 -7.18
CA LYS A 163 -14.84 1.19 -6.97
C LYS A 163 -14.89 1.59 -5.50
N SER A 164 -14.85 0.64 -4.58
CA SER A 164 -14.89 0.86 -3.13
C SER A 164 -13.93 -0.04 -2.35
N ILE A 165 -13.63 0.37 -1.13
CA ILE A 165 -12.92 -0.41 -0.12
C ILE A 165 -13.83 -1.57 0.33
N ARG A 166 -13.22 -2.73 0.62
CA ARG A 166 -13.92 -3.87 1.25
C ARG A 166 -14.47 -3.48 2.64
N LEU A 167 -15.75 -3.68 2.91
CA LEU A 167 -16.45 -3.47 4.19
C LEU A 167 -15.73 -4.15 5.35
N ARG A 168 -15.25 -5.38 5.13
CA ARG A 168 -14.50 -6.13 6.15
C ARG A 168 -13.18 -5.46 6.55
N ALA A 169 -12.69 -4.46 5.82
CA ALA A 169 -11.54 -3.66 6.25
C ALA A 169 -11.80 -2.93 7.58
N ASN A 170 -13.05 -2.57 7.90
CA ASN A 170 -13.37 -1.97 9.21
C ASN A 170 -13.10 -2.92 10.40
N TYR A 171 -12.98 -4.22 10.15
CA TYR A 171 -12.69 -5.24 11.16
C TYR A 171 -11.27 -5.76 11.07
N TYR A 172 -10.75 -5.97 9.84
CA TYR A 172 -9.50 -6.68 9.57
C TYR A 172 -8.34 -5.79 9.08
N ALA A 173 -8.61 -4.51 8.85
CA ALA A 173 -7.64 -3.49 8.42
C ALA A 173 -8.08 -2.09 8.90
N LYS A 174 -8.37 -1.97 10.20
CA LYS A 174 -8.92 -0.75 10.81
C LYS A 174 -8.06 0.47 10.49
N PRO A 175 -8.65 1.59 10.04
CA PRO A 175 -7.94 2.85 9.86
C PRO A 175 -7.18 3.26 11.12
N VAL A 176 -5.95 3.76 10.95
CA VAL A 176 -5.05 4.15 12.05
C VAL A 176 -4.80 5.66 12.11
N ALA A 177 -5.26 6.44 11.12
CA ALA A 177 -4.91 7.85 10.97
C ALA A 177 -5.18 8.68 12.22
N TYR A 178 -6.36 8.49 12.84
CA TYR A 178 -6.71 9.26 14.03
C TYR A 178 -5.81 8.92 15.22
N LYS A 179 -5.44 7.64 15.40
CA LYS A 179 -4.52 7.22 16.47
C LYS A 179 -3.09 7.67 16.22
N TYR A 180 -2.65 7.64 14.97
CA TYR A 180 -1.36 8.18 14.55
C TYR A 180 -1.29 9.69 14.74
N LYS A 181 -2.38 10.42 14.47
CA LYS A 181 -2.50 11.86 14.80
C LYS A 181 -2.32 12.11 16.29
N GLU A 182 -3.08 11.41 17.14
CA GLU A 182 -2.96 11.55 18.61
C GLU A 182 -1.53 11.27 19.09
N PHE A 183 -0.91 10.19 18.60
CA PHE A 183 0.48 9.86 18.94
C PHE A 183 1.47 10.92 18.46
N PHE A 184 1.32 11.39 17.22
CA PHE A 184 2.19 12.42 16.67
C PHE A 184 2.10 13.73 17.47
N GLU A 185 0.89 14.18 17.80
CA GLU A 185 0.66 15.39 18.61
C GLU A 185 1.29 15.27 20.00
N GLN A 186 1.18 14.10 20.65
CA GLN A 186 1.83 13.84 21.93
C GLN A 186 3.37 13.88 21.85
N ILE A 187 3.95 13.29 20.80
CA ILE A 187 5.40 13.34 20.58
C ILE A 187 5.86 14.77 20.30
N GLN A 188 5.12 15.53 19.49
CA GLN A 188 5.43 16.94 19.22
C GLN A 188 5.41 17.80 20.48
N GLU A 189 4.41 17.62 21.35
CA GLU A 189 4.37 18.34 22.63
C GLU A 189 5.56 17.97 23.51
N SER A 190 5.89 16.68 23.60
CA SER A 190 7.04 16.19 24.38
C SER A 190 8.37 16.70 23.83
N LEU A 191 8.48 16.92 22.52
CA LEU A 191 9.69 17.46 21.88
C LEU A 191 9.94 18.93 22.22
N LYS A 192 8.91 19.71 22.59
CA LYS A 192 9.07 21.10 23.03
C LYS A 192 9.85 21.19 24.35
N THR A 193 9.65 20.23 25.25
CA THR A 193 10.32 20.19 26.55
C THR A 193 11.58 19.34 26.53
N ASN A 194 11.64 18.32 25.66
CA ASN A 194 12.82 17.48 25.46
C ASN A 194 13.15 17.32 23.95
N PRO A 195 13.96 18.21 23.37
CA PRO A 195 14.36 18.14 21.97
C PRO A 195 15.16 16.88 21.58
N LEU A 196 15.67 16.13 22.57
CA LEU A 196 16.45 14.91 22.36
C LEU A 196 15.63 13.62 22.51
N LEU A 197 14.32 13.71 22.79
CA LEU A 197 13.42 12.57 23.03
C LEU A 197 13.55 11.44 22.00
N LEU A 198 13.65 11.78 20.70
CA LEU A 198 13.77 10.77 19.65
C LEU A 198 15.11 10.01 19.68
N LYS A 199 16.14 10.54 20.34
CA LYS A 199 17.44 9.86 20.51
C LYS A 199 17.50 9.03 21.79
N GLU A 200 16.58 9.24 22.73
CA GLU A 200 16.53 8.51 24.00
C GLU A 200 15.98 7.09 23.83
N TYR A 201 15.10 6.87 22.85
CA TYR A 201 14.61 5.54 22.50
C TYR A 201 15.50 4.91 21.45
N ASP A 202 15.88 3.65 21.65
CA ASP A 202 16.27 2.83 20.51
C ASP A 202 15.07 2.65 19.55
N THR A 203 15.34 2.47 18.26
CA THR A 203 14.28 2.46 17.25
C THR A 203 13.31 1.31 17.41
N LYS A 204 13.75 0.16 17.93
CA LYS A 204 12.86 -0.97 18.18
C LYS A 204 11.84 -0.63 19.27
N THR A 205 12.27 0.03 20.35
CA THR A 205 11.37 0.53 21.39
C THR A 205 10.40 1.58 20.84
N PHE A 206 10.86 2.48 19.97
CA PHE A 206 9.99 3.48 19.34
C PHE A 206 8.92 2.85 18.43
N ILE A 207 9.30 1.88 17.58
CA ILE A 207 8.37 1.11 16.75
C ILE A 207 7.35 0.37 17.63
N TYR A 208 7.82 -0.25 18.71
CA TYR A 208 6.95 -0.94 19.66
C TYR A 208 5.89 0.02 20.25
N LYS A 209 6.28 1.25 20.62
CA LYS A 209 5.32 2.27 21.09
C LYS A 209 4.23 2.58 20.07
N ILE A 210 4.61 2.78 18.80
CA ILE A 210 3.64 2.98 17.70
C ILE A 210 2.68 1.79 17.61
N ASN A 211 3.21 0.57 17.69
CA ASN A 211 2.40 -0.65 17.59
C ASN A 211 1.42 -0.79 18.78
N THR A 212 1.84 -0.40 20.00
CA THR A 212 1.01 -0.50 21.21
C THR A 212 -0.15 0.51 21.29
N LEU A 213 -0.24 1.47 20.35
CA LEU A 213 -1.40 2.35 20.22
C LEU A 213 -2.71 1.59 20.01
N PHE A 214 -2.62 0.34 19.54
CA PHE A 214 -3.74 -0.55 19.25
C PHE A 214 -3.84 -1.71 20.24
N THR A 215 -3.15 -1.64 21.38
CA THR A 215 -3.33 -2.59 22.49
C THR A 215 -4.74 -2.45 23.06
N ARG A 216 -5.48 -3.56 23.17
CA ARG A 216 -6.78 -3.57 23.86
C ARG A 216 -6.54 -3.40 25.36
N TYR A 217 -7.40 -2.66 26.06
CA TYR A 217 -7.24 -2.27 27.49
C TYR A 217 -6.62 -3.32 28.43
N PHE A 218 -6.87 -4.62 28.19
CA PHE A 218 -6.23 -5.76 28.88
C PHE A 218 -5.94 -6.95 27.95
N GLY A 219 -5.63 -6.71 26.67
CA GLY A 219 -5.47 -7.75 25.65
C GLY A 219 -4.24 -7.58 24.77
N PRO A 220 -3.98 -8.53 23.84
CA PRO A 220 -2.88 -8.42 22.90
C PRO A 220 -3.03 -7.18 22.01
N VAL A 221 -1.91 -6.75 21.39
CA VAL A 221 -1.93 -5.74 20.34
C VAL A 221 -2.92 -6.17 19.25
N ASP A 222 -3.86 -5.30 18.90
CA ASP A 222 -4.77 -5.54 17.80
C ASP A 222 -4.00 -5.51 16.47
N ARG A 223 -3.83 -6.68 15.86
CA ARG A 223 -3.12 -6.85 14.58
C ARG A 223 -4.00 -6.50 13.38
N TYR A 224 -5.28 -6.22 13.61
CA TYR A 224 -6.28 -5.98 12.56
C TYR A 224 -6.39 -4.50 12.18
N THR A 225 -5.25 -3.85 11.99
CA THR A 225 -5.10 -2.44 11.60
C THR A 225 -4.62 -2.33 10.16
N SER A 226 -4.87 -1.18 9.52
CA SER A 226 -4.45 -0.92 8.14
C SER A 226 -2.92 -0.99 7.94
N VAL A 227 -2.18 -0.62 9.01
CA VAL A 227 -0.75 -0.82 9.18
C VAL A 227 -0.52 -1.68 10.41
N ASN A 228 0.10 -2.84 10.24
CA ASN A 228 0.51 -3.71 11.33
C ASN A 228 2.05 -3.72 11.47
N LEU A 229 2.54 -3.35 12.65
CA LEU A 229 3.95 -3.29 12.99
C LEU A 229 4.38 -4.41 13.95
N PHE A 230 3.53 -5.40 14.21
CA PHE A 230 3.82 -6.52 15.10
C PHE A 230 5.11 -7.27 14.73
N ARG A 231 5.38 -7.38 13.43
CA ARG A 231 6.57 -8.04 12.86
C ARG A 231 7.75 -7.08 12.65
N ALA A 232 7.58 -5.78 12.89
CA ALA A 232 8.62 -4.78 12.67
C ALA A 232 9.61 -4.74 13.85
N THR A 233 10.54 -5.71 13.89
CA THR A 233 11.36 -5.96 15.08
C THR A 233 12.81 -5.50 14.95
N ASN A 234 13.35 -5.34 13.73
CA ASN A 234 14.74 -4.98 13.52
C ASN A 234 14.97 -4.12 12.26
N PRO A 235 14.86 -2.79 12.34
CA PRO A 235 14.99 -1.92 11.18
C PRO A 235 16.40 -1.89 10.55
N LYS A 236 17.38 -2.62 11.09
CA LYS A 236 18.73 -2.75 10.51
C LYS A 236 18.88 -3.93 9.55
N LYS A 237 17.99 -4.92 9.61
CA LYS A 237 18.19 -6.21 8.93
C LYS A 237 17.13 -6.48 7.88
N CYS A 238 17.58 -6.97 6.74
CA CYS A 238 16.71 -7.56 5.72
C CYS A 238 16.53 -9.06 6.04
N GLU A 239 15.48 -9.42 6.77
CA GLU A 239 15.22 -10.80 7.20
C GLU A 239 13.74 -11.19 7.09
N PHE A 240 13.50 -12.51 7.09
CA PHE A 240 12.13 -13.04 7.01
C PHE A 240 11.32 -12.59 8.21
N ALA A 241 10.04 -12.27 7.97
CA ALA A 241 9.11 -11.80 9.00
C ALA A 241 9.53 -10.51 9.74
N ASN A 242 10.45 -9.70 9.18
CA ASN A 242 10.76 -8.36 9.68
C ASN A 242 10.20 -7.29 8.73
N VAL A 243 8.90 -7.02 8.86
CA VAL A 243 8.14 -6.26 7.87
C VAL A 243 7.19 -5.24 8.50
N ILE A 244 6.90 -4.19 7.73
CA ILE A 244 5.71 -3.35 7.85
C ILE A 244 4.64 -4.02 7.00
N GLU A 245 3.54 -4.45 7.60
CA GLU A 245 2.44 -5.13 6.92
C GLU A 245 1.31 -4.12 6.62
N PHE A 246 0.99 -3.92 5.35
CA PHE A 246 -0.11 -3.09 4.89
C PHE A 246 -1.30 -3.97 4.53
N ARG A 247 -2.40 -3.83 5.29
CA ARG A 247 -3.60 -4.68 5.21
C ARG A 247 -4.78 -4.01 4.48
N CYS A 248 -4.61 -2.74 4.08
CA CYS A 248 -5.63 -1.96 3.38
C CYS A 248 -5.90 -2.35 1.92
N PRO A 249 -5.02 -3.04 1.16
CA PRO A 249 -5.37 -3.45 -0.19
C PRO A 249 -6.60 -4.36 -0.27
N ASN A 250 -7.42 -4.14 -1.30
CA ASN A 250 -8.34 -5.17 -1.74
C ASN A 250 -7.54 -6.27 -2.44
N ALA A 251 -7.97 -7.52 -2.31
CA ALA A 251 -7.37 -8.61 -3.09
C ALA A 251 -7.56 -8.34 -4.59
N SER A 252 -6.58 -8.72 -5.40
CA SER A 252 -6.70 -8.67 -6.86
C SER A 252 -5.93 -9.85 -7.46
N LEU A 253 -6.40 -10.33 -8.60
CA LEU A 253 -5.67 -11.30 -9.41
C LEU A 253 -4.92 -10.62 -10.56
N ASP A 254 -4.88 -9.28 -10.59
CA ASP A 254 -4.17 -8.51 -11.59
C ASP A 254 -2.77 -8.12 -11.08
N ALA A 255 -1.72 -8.62 -11.74
CA ALA A 255 -0.33 -8.35 -11.39
C ALA A 255 0.05 -6.87 -11.51
N VAL A 256 -0.62 -6.10 -12.38
CA VAL A 256 -0.39 -4.66 -12.55
C VAL A 256 -0.81 -3.91 -11.29
N ILE A 257 -1.94 -4.28 -10.68
CA ILE A 257 -2.43 -3.69 -9.42
C ILE A 257 -1.44 -3.94 -8.29
N TRP A 258 -0.94 -5.18 -8.17
CA TRP A 258 0.08 -5.52 -7.17
C TRP A 258 1.38 -4.76 -7.37
N GLN A 259 1.90 -4.71 -8.59
CA GLN A 259 3.11 -3.95 -8.89
C GLN A 259 2.95 -2.46 -8.54
N ASN A 260 1.78 -1.88 -8.82
CA ASN A 260 1.51 -0.48 -8.53
C ASN A 260 1.40 -0.22 -7.01
N ASN A 261 0.72 -1.11 -6.27
CA ASN A 261 0.66 -1.05 -4.80
C ASN A 261 2.05 -1.14 -4.17
N ILE A 262 2.89 -2.08 -4.62
CA ILE A 262 4.26 -2.24 -4.14
C ILE A 262 5.11 -1.00 -4.44
N ASN A 263 5.02 -0.47 -5.67
CA ASN A 263 5.71 0.75 -6.05
C ASN A 263 5.30 1.94 -5.18
N PHE A 264 3.99 2.10 -4.95
CA PHE A 264 3.45 3.15 -4.08
C PHE A 264 4.01 3.05 -2.66
N PHE A 265 3.88 1.90 -1.98
CA PHE A 265 4.32 1.78 -0.58
C PHE A 265 5.84 1.97 -0.45
N ILE A 266 6.63 1.50 -1.40
CA ILE A 266 8.08 1.69 -1.38
C ILE A 266 8.45 3.18 -1.59
N LYS A 267 7.80 3.87 -2.52
CA LYS A 267 8.01 5.31 -2.75
C LYS A 267 7.55 6.14 -1.56
N PHE A 268 6.41 5.80 -0.97
CA PHE A 268 5.86 6.40 0.24
C PHE A 268 6.83 6.29 1.43
N LEU A 269 7.36 5.09 1.69
CA LEU A 269 8.32 4.86 2.78
C LEU A 269 9.67 5.53 2.51
N ASN A 270 10.16 5.50 1.27
CA ASN A 270 11.40 6.21 0.90
C ASN A 270 11.26 7.72 1.09
N TYR A 271 10.09 8.29 0.80
CA TYR A 271 9.83 9.71 1.02
C TYR A 271 10.01 10.11 2.50
N CYS A 272 9.66 9.22 3.44
CA CYS A 272 9.80 9.47 4.88
C CYS A 272 11.25 9.70 5.34
N LYS A 273 12.24 9.26 4.55
CA LYS A 273 13.69 9.39 4.81
C LYS A 273 14.33 10.61 4.17
N ARG A 274 13.60 11.30 3.32
CA ARG A 274 14.15 12.40 2.54
C ARG A 274 14.53 13.57 3.45
N HIS A 275 15.64 14.21 3.14
CA HIS A 275 16.07 15.42 3.83
C HIS A 275 15.11 16.59 3.58
N ASP A 276 14.48 16.60 2.40
CA ASP A 276 13.45 17.55 1.96
C ASP A 276 12.03 17.03 2.19
N PHE A 277 11.80 16.24 3.25
CA PHE A 277 10.46 15.86 3.68
C PHE A 277 9.64 17.12 4.01
N ASP A 278 8.63 17.42 3.19
CA ASP A 278 7.76 18.60 3.31
C ASP A 278 6.84 18.50 4.55
N TYR A 279 7.43 18.83 5.70
CA TYR A 279 6.76 18.77 6.99
C TYR A 279 5.54 19.70 7.05
N GLU A 280 5.61 20.91 6.47
CA GLU A 280 4.57 21.92 6.60
C GLU A 280 3.29 21.54 5.87
N THR A 281 3.39 21.09 4.61
CA THR A 281 2.24 20.66 3.82
C THR A 281 1.54 19.48 4.49
N ILE A 282 2.32 18.51 4.97
CA ILE A 282 1.78 17.30 5.59
C ILE A 282 1.13 17.63 6.93
N LEU A 283 1.74 18.50 7.75
CA LEU A 283 1.15 18.94 9.02
C LEU A 283 -0.20 19.65 8.82
N LYS A 284 -0.33 20.50 7.79
CA LYS A 284 -1.62 21.13 7.43
C LYS A 284 -2.70 20.07 7.15
N ARG A 285 -2.35 18.96 6.51
CA ARG A 285 -3.26 17.83 6.29
C ARG A 285 -3.60 17.09 7.57
N LEU A 286 -2.62 16.87 8.44
CA LEU A 286 -2.83 16.22 9.74
C LEU A 286 -3.87 16.98 10.60
N ILE A 287 -3.81 18.32 10.62
CA ILE A 287 -4.76 19.16 11.38
C ILE A 287 -6.21 18.90 10.95
N ALA A 288 -6.44 18.63 9.66
CA ALA A 288 -7.77 18.35 9.13
C ALA A 288 -8.25 16.91 9.36
N VAL A 289 -7.40 16.00 9.83
CA VAL A 289 -7.76 14.60 10.09
C VAL A 289 -8.71 14.52 11.27
N LYS A 290 -9.85 13.86 11.03
CA LYS A 290 -10.90 13.61 12.02
C LYS A 290 -11.18 12.11 12.07
N LYS A 291 -11.70 11.65 13.22
CA LYS A 291 -12.24 10.29 13.32
C LYS A 291 -13.45 10.18 12.40
N CYS A 292 -13.37 9.28 11.43
CA CYS A 292 -14.38 9.07 10.40
C CYS A 292 -14.62 7.57 10.18
N SER A 293 -15.73 7.26 9.51
CA SER A 293 -16.00 5.91 9.02
C SER A 293 -15.08 5.59 7.85
N ILE A 294 -14.62 4.33 7.75
CA ILE A 294 -13.87 3.85 6.59
C ILE A 294 -14.62 4.06 5.26
N LEU A 295 -15.95 4.14 5.29
CA LEU A 295 -16.76 4.39 4.10
C LEU A 295 -16.49 5.76 3.47
N GLU A 296 -16.10 6.75 4.29
CA GLU A 296 -15.74 8.10 3.83
C GLU A 296 -14.45 8.08 2.99
N TYR A 297 -13.58 7.08 3.18
CA TYR A 297 -12.37 6.91 2.36
C TYR A 297 -12.67 6.49 0.92
N ASN A 298 -13.92 6.16 0.58
CA ASN A 298 -14.30 5.96 -0.81
C ASN A 298 -14.39 7.28 -1.59
N GLU A 299 -14.50 8.42 -0.92
CA GLU A 299 -14.63 9.73 -1.57
C GLU A 299 -13.39 10.08 -2.40
N ILE A 300 -13.62 10.75 -3.53
CA ILE A 300 -12.55 11.18 -4.43
C ILE A 300 -12.10 12.56 -3.99
N ASN A 301 -10.87 12.64 -3.49
CA ASN A 301 -10.17 13.89 -3.22
C ASN A 301 -8.97 14.02 -4.16
N LEU A 302 -9.26 14.41 -5.42
CA LEU A 302 -8.26 14.47 -6.48
C LEU A 302 -7.12 15.43 -6.14
N LYS A 303 -7.41 16.59 -5.54
CA LYS A 303 -6.39 17.57 -5.15
C LYS A 303 -5.37 16.98 -4.18
N LYS A 304 -5.86 16.28 -3.15
CA LYS A 304 -5.01 15.64 -2.14
C LYS A 304 -4.26 14.43 -2.69
N ALA A 305 -4.85 13.69 -3.64
CA ALA A 305 -4.14 12.62 -4.35
C ALA A 305 -3.00 13.18 -5.22
N ILE A 306 -3.24 14.23 -5.99
CA ILE A 306 -2.21 14.89 -6.80
C ILE A 306 -1.05 15.38 -5.91
N GLU A 307 -1.38 16.05 -4.81
CA GLU A 307 -0.39 16.51 -3.82
C GLU A 307 0.45 15.34 -3.28
N LEU A 308 -0.18 14.24 -2.86
CA LEU A 308 0.55 13.05 -2.42
C LEU A 308 1.46 12.49 -3.53
N GLY A 309 0.97 12.45 -4.78
CA GLY A 309 1.73 11.99 -5.92
C GLY A 309 2.96 12.86 -6.20
N ASP A 310 2.84 14.18 -6.04
CA ASP A 310 3.94 15.12 -6.18
C ASP A 310 4.99 14.99 -5.08
N LEU A 311 4.57 14.68 -3.84
CA LEU A 311 5.46 14.42 -2.72
C LEU A 311 6.29 13.14 -2.93
N ILE A 312 5.64 12.00 -3.18
CA ILE A 312 6.30 10.69 -3.05
C ILE A 312 6.97 10.19 -4.34
N PHE A 313 6.55 10.67 -5.51
CA PHE A 313 7.10 10.20 -6.79
C PHE A 313 8.11 11.18 -7.39
N ASP A 314 9.18 10.62 -7.94
CA ASP A 314 10.28 11.35 -8.58
C ASP A 314 10.18 11.38 -10.11
N ASN A 315 9.06 10.91 -10.67
CA ASN A 315 8.85 10.83 -12.11
C ASN A 315 7.37 10.77 -12.50
N ASN A 316 7.06 11.24 -13.71
CA ASN A 316 5.71 11.31 -14.26
C ASN A 316 5.09 9.94 -14.51
N LEU A 317 5.90 8.92 -14.86
CA LEU A 317 5.39 7.57 -15.10
C LEU A 317 4.70 7.02 -13.85
N ASP A 318 5.35 7.10 -12.69
CA ASP A 318 4.78 6.62 -11.43
C ASP A 318 3.57 7.46 -10.99
N LYS A 319 3.60 8.80 -11.18
CA LYS A 319 2.44 9.67 -10.92
C LYS A 319 1.23 9.28 -11.76
N VAL A 320 1.42 9.04 -13.06
CA VAL A 320 0.34 8.60 -13.96
C VAL A 320 -0.21 7.25 -13.53
N TYR A 321 0.64 6.30 -13.17
CA TYR A 321 0.22 4.97 -12.69
C TYR A 321 -0.57 5.06 -11.39
N PHE A 322 -0.10 5.86 -10.43
CA PHE A 322 -0.79 6.11 -9.17
C PHE A 322 -2.15 6.78 -9.39
N LEU A 323 -2.19 7.91 -10.11
CA LEU A 323 -3.43 8.67 -10.34
C LEU A 323 -4.43 7.87 -11.16
N ARG A 324 -4.00 7.10 -12.16
CA ARG A 324 -4.89 6.24 -12.95
C ARG A 324 -5.63 5.24 -12.07
N GLN A 325 -4.92 4.55 -11.17
CA GLN A 325 -5.51 3.57 -10.26
C GLN A 325 -6.32 4.24 -9.14
N TYR A 326 -5.95 5.44 -8.68
CA TYR A 326 -6.73 6.20 -7.71
C TYR A 326 -8.08 6.68 -8.28
N ILE A 327 -8.05 7.22 -9.50
CA ILE A 327 -9.20 7.77 -10.21
C ILE A 327 -10.15 6.65 -10.64
N LYS A 328 -9.60 5.59 -11.26
CA LYS A 328 -10.31 4.44 -11.85
C LYS A 328 -11.26 4.83 -12.98
N SER A 329 -12.34 5.55 -12.66
CA SER A 329 -13.32 6.10 -13.60
C SER A 329 -14.08 7.30 -13.00
N PHE A 330 -13.57 7.92 -11.94
CA PHE A 330 -14.28 8.94 -11.15
C PHE A 330 -15.60 8.46 -10.52
N THR A 331 -15.74 7.15 -10.31
CA THR A 331 -16.94 6.56 -9.69
C THR A 331 -16.60 5.93 -8.34
N THR A 332 -17.62 5.92 -7.48
CA THR A 332 -17.66 5.14 -6.23
C THR A 332 -18.79 4.11 -6.35
N SER A 333 -18.80 3.11 -5.48
CA SER A 333 -19.92 2.18 -5.36
C SER A 333 -20.24 1.91 -3.90
N ARG A 334 -21.50 1.57 -3.63
CA ARG A 334 -21.90 0.96 -2.36
C ARG A 334 -21.72 -0.57 -2.39
N ASN A 335 -21.53 -1.15 -3.59
CA ASN A 335 -21.27 -2.57 -3.79
C ASN A 335 -19.76 -2.82 -3.87
N GLU A 336 -19.26 -3.65 -2.95
CA GLU A 336 -17.83 -3.97 -2.79
C GLU A 336 -17.21 -4.70 -3.99
N ARG A 337 -18.03 -5.42 -4.75
CA ARG A 337 -17.57 -6.24 -5.88
C ARG A 337 -17.52 -5.46 -7.19
N GLU A 338 -18.01 -4.23 -7.20
CA GLU A 338 -18.12 -3.48 -8.44
C GLU A 338 -16.74 -2.98 -8.89
N LYS A 339 -16.20 -3.66 -9.90
CA LYS A 339 -14.98 -3.23 -10.57
C LYS A 339 -15.24 -1.97 -11.38
N ALA A 340 -14.24 -1.10 -11.44
CA ALA A 340 -14.24 -0.01 -12.40
C ALA A 340 -14.13 -0.56 -13.83
N LYS A 341 -14.35 0.30 -14.83
CA LYS A 341 -14.04 -0.05 -16.22
C LYS A 341 -12.57 -0.48 -16.30
N GLN A 342 -12.30 -1.59 -16.99
CA GLN A 342 -10.95 -2.14 -17.12
C GLN A 342 -9.96 -1.05 -17.57
N PHE A 343 -8.86 -0.94 -16.82
CA PHE A 343 -7.80 0.04 -17.06
C PHE A 343 -6.40 -0.57 -17.00
N THR A 344 -6.31 -1.88 -16.93
CA THR A 344 -5.08 -2.67 -16.99
C THR A 344 -5.07 -3.51 -18.25
N ILE A 345 -3.90 -3.67 -18.86
CA ILE A 345 -3.67 -4.59 -19.97
C ILE A 345 -3.01 -5.84 -19.39
N ASN A 346 -3.78 -6.93 -19.41
CA ASN A 346 -3.29 -8.28 -19.10
C ASN A 346 -2.73 -8.89 -20.40
N SER A 347 -1.58 -8.39 -20.85
CA SER A 347 -0.83 -8.98 -21.98
C SER A 347 -0.02 -10.19 -21.52
#